data_AF-A0A238K4E7-F1
#
_entry.id   AF-A0A238K4E7-F1
#
_cell.length_a   1.000
_cell.length_b   1.000
_cell.length_c   1.000
_cell.angle_alpha   90.00
_cell.angle_beta   90.00
_cell.angle_gamma   90.00
#
_symmetry.space_group_name_H-M   'P 1'
#
loop_
_entity.id
_entity.type
_entity.pdbx_description
1 polymer ?
#
loop_
_entity_poly.entity_id
_entity_poly.type
_entity_poly.pdbx_seq_one_letter_code
_entity_poly.pdbx_strand_id
1 'polypeptide(L)' 'MAEKIEIANINTPGDTANDTKNATKVHLPEDLFPAGATSGRWQKTVQLDLEAKGMIKCADTKPLRFHLT' A
#
# COMPACT_ATOMS: atom_id res chain seq x y z
N MET A 1 7.62 23.54 -0.63
CA MET A 1 8.29 22.61 -1.55
C MET A 1 7.20 21.63 -1.98
N ALA A 2 6.74 21.70 -3.23
CA ALA A 2 5.65 20.85 -3.69
C ALA A 2 6.20 19.44 -3.94
N GLU A 3 5.73 18.48 -3.16
CA GLU A 3 6.06 17.07 -3.33
C GLU A 3 5.49 16.61 -4.67
N LYS A 4 6.40 16.32 -5.60
CA LYS A 4 6.06 15.86 -6.94
C LYS A 4 5.58 14.42 -6.78
N ILE A 5 4.28 14.21 -6.76
CA ILE A 5 3.69 12.87 -6.82
C ILE A 5 4.08 12.28 -8.18
N GLU A 6 5.09 11.42 -8.18
CA GLU A 6 5.52 10.68 -9.34
C GLU A 6 4.43 9.65 -9.64
N ILE A 7 3.56 9.99 -10.59
CA ILE A 7 2.50 9.12 -11.06
C ILE A 7 3.20 7.94 -11.75
N ALA A 8 3.31 6.82 -11.02
CA ALA A 8 4.09 5.67 -11.45
C ALA A 8 3.66 5.21 -12.83
N ASN A 9 4.65 5.09 -13.72
CA ASN A 9 4.53 4.57 -15.06
C ASN A 9 3.85 3.18 -15.01
N ILE A 10 2.86 2.95 -15.87
CA ILE A 10 2.09 1.69 -15.96
C ILE A 10 2.99 0.44 -16.18
N ASN A 11 4.27 0.64 -16.55
CA ASN A 11 5.26 -0.41 -16.78
C ASN A 11 6.17 -0.72 -15.57
N THR A 12 6.07 0.02 -14.46
CA THR A 12 6.82 -0.30 -13.25
C THR A 12 6.06 -1.38 -12.48
N PRO A 13 6.68 -2.51 -12.08
CA PRO A 13 6.01 -3.48 -11.22
C PRO A 13 5.61 -2.75 -9.94
N GLY A 14 4.32 -2.68 -9.66
CA GLY A 14 3.83 -1.96 -8.49
C GLY A 14 4.33 -2.59 -7.19
N ASP A 15 4.09 -1.88 -6.09
CA ASP A 15 4.67 -2.20 -4.80
C ASP A 15 4.26 -3.58 -4.30
N THR A 16 5.18 -4.26 -3.61
CA THR A 16 4.81 -5.50 -2.94
C THR A 16 3.99 -5.20 -1.69
N ALA A 17 3.27 -6.22 -1.21
CA ALA A 17 2.60 -6.13 0.09
C ALA A 17 3.54 -5.71 1.22
N ASN A 18 4.81 -6.12 1.20
CA ASN A 18 5.76 -5.74 2.24
C ASN A 18 6.24 -4.29 2.09
N ASP A 19 6.44 -3.81 0.86
CA ASP A 19 6.84 -2.44 0.59
C ASP A 19 5.74 -1.47 1.04
N THR A 20 4.49 -1.74 0.65
CA THR A 20 3.33 -0.94 1.04
C THR A 20 3.16 -0.89 2.56
N LYS A 21 3.32 -2.03 3.25
CA LYS A 21 3.26 -2.09 4.73
C LYS A 21 4.29 -1.17 5.38
N ASN A 22 5.54 -1.19 4.88
CA ASN A 22 6.62 -0.41 5.46
C ASN A 22 6.45 1.08 5.16
N ALA A 23 6.05 1.44 3.94
CA ALA A 23 5.70 2.80 3.58
C ALA A 23 4.53 3.34 4.43
N THR A 24 3.56 2.49 4.75
CA THR A 24 2.42 2.89 5.59
C THR A 24 2.84 3.30 7.02
N LYS A 25 3.83 2.62 7.63
CA LYS A 25 4.19 2.81 9.05
C LYS A 25 4.53 4.25 9.40
N VAL A 26 5.18 5.00 8.50
CA VAL A 26 5.57 6.40 8.76
C VAL A 26 4.39 7.36 8.77
N HIS A 27 3.21 6.90 8.31
CA HIS A 27 1.98 7.69 8.26
C HIS A 27 0.96 7.27 9.32
N LEU A 28 1.22 6.17 10.06
CA LEU A 28 0.31 5.70 11.09
C LEU A 28 0.51 6.51 12.38
N PRO A 29 -0.58 6.94 13.03
CA PRO A 29 -0.51 7.59 14.33
C PRO A 29 0.10 6.67 15.40
N GLU A 30 1.11 7.14 16.13
CA GLU A 30 1.84 6.35 17.14
C GLU A 30 0.96 5.95 18.34
N ASP A 31 -0.06 6.76 18.66
CA ASP A 31 -1.03 6.50 19.72
C ASP A 31 -1.96 5.32 19.38
N LEU A 32 -2.22 5.06 18.09
CA LEU A 32 -3.06 3.97 17.61
C LEU A 32 -2.25 2.75 17.14
N PHE A 33 -1.05 2.97 16.61
CA PHE A 33 -0.18 1.94 16.03
C PHE A 33 1.24 2.06 16.58
N PRO A 34 1.45 1.84 17.90
CA PRO A 34 2.76 2.03 18.52
C PRO A 34 3.83 1.18 17.83
N ALA A 35 4.92 1.81 17.39
CA ALA A 35 5.97 1.21 16.57
C ALA A 35 5.45 0.44 15.32
N GLY A 36 4.30 0.86 14.77
CA GLY A 36 3.64 0.18 13.65
C GLY A 36 2.99 -1.16 14.00
N ALA A 37 2.70 -1.43 15.28
CA ALA A 37 1.97 -2.61 15.71
C ALA A 37 0.66 -2.73 14.93
N THR A 38 0.33 -3.94 14.46
CA THR A 38 -0.87 -4.23 13.65
C THR A 38 -1.01 -3.53 12.29
N SER A 39 0.01 -2.79 11.83
CA SER A 39 0.06 -2.14 10.50
C SER A 39 -0.27 -3.10 9.34
N GLY A 40 0.13 -4.38 9.43
CA GLY A 40 -0.24 -5.38 8.42
C GLY A 40 -1.73 -5.72 8.36
N ARG A 41 -2.45 -5.67 9.50
CA ARG A 41 -3.92 -5.84 9.51
C ARG A 41 -4.60 -4.63 8.90
N TRP A 42 -4.17 -3.43 9.31
CA TRP A 42 -4.65 -2.18 8.75
C TRP A 42 -4.47 -2.14 7.23
N GLN A 43 -3.26 -2.45 6.75
CA GLN A 43 -2.95 -2.48 5.32
C GLN A 43 -3.87 -3.43 4.57
N LYS A 44 -4.10 -4.65 5.10
CA LYS A 44 -5.00 -5.62 4.44
C LYS A 44 -6.44 -5.10 4.35
N THR A 45 -6.93 -4.43 5.39
CA THR A 45 -8.27 -3.81 5.35
C THR A 45 -8.35 -2.72 4.29
N VAL A 46 -7.35 -1.83 4.22
CA VAL A 46 -7.29 -0.76 3.20
C VAL A 46 -7.16 -1.36 1.80
N GLN A 47 -6.33 -2.39 1.61
CA GLN A 47 -6.20 -3.10 0.36
C GLN A 47 -7.56 -3.64 -0.12
N LEU A 48 -8.29 -4.36 0.72
CA LEU A 48 -9.60 -4.93 0.36
C LEU A 48 -10.65 -3.86 0.04
N ASP A 49 -10.64 -2.74 0.76
CA ASP A 49 -11.52 -1.59 0.48
C ASP A 49 -11.19 -0.95 -0.88
N LEU A 50 -9.91 -0.75 -1.19
CA LEU A 50 -9.46 -0.19 -2.46
C LEU A 50 -9.71 -1.15 -3.64
N GLU A 51 -9.60 -2.46 -3.42
CA GLU A 51 -9.98 -3.49 -4.40
C GLU A 51 -11.49 -3.46 -4.66
N ALA A 52 -12.32 -3.37 -3.61
CA ALA A 52 -13.77 -3.28 -3.73
C ALA A 52 -14.21 -2.00 -4.46
N LYS A 53 -13.46 -0.90 -4.29
CA LYS A 53 -13.65 0.37 -5.02
C LYS A 53 -13.09 0.32 -6.45
N GLY A 54 -12.39 -0.74 -6.83
CA GLY A 54 -11.75 -0.86 -8.14
C GLY A 54 -10.62 0.15 -8.36
N MET A 55 -9.97 0.62 -7.29
CA MET A 55 -8.83 1.55 -7.38
C MET A 55 -7.49 0.82 -7.53
N ILE A 56 -7.40 -0.38 -6.96
CA ILE A 56 -6.21 -1.24 -7.06
C ILE A 56 -6.59 -2.66 -7.45
N LYS A 57 -5.61 -3.42 -7.96
CA LYS A 57 -5.69 -4.86 -8.18
C LYS A 57 -4.45 -5.58 -7.66
N CYS A 58 -4.66 -6.78 -7.13
CA CYS A 58 -3.58 -7.73 -6.88
C CYS A 58 -3.12 -8.41 -8.16
N ALA A 59 -1.81 -8.46 -8.37
CA ALA A 59 -1.21 -9.33 -9.37
C ALA A 59 -1.00 -10.74 -8.79
N ASP A 60 -1.27 -11.79 -9.57
CA ASP A 60 -0.99 -13.18 -9.18
C ASP A 60 0.52 -13.48 -9.28
N THR A 61 1.29 -12.86 -8.38
CA THR A 61 2.76 -12.94 -8.33
C THR A 61 3.25 -13.33 -6.95
N LYS A 62 4.50 -13.80 -6.88
CA LYS A 62 5.21 -14.07 -5.63
C LYS A 62 6.53 -13.29 -5.65
N PRO A 63 6.69 -12.24 -4.81
CA PRO A 63 5.72 -11.71 -3.84
C PRO A 63 4.49 -11.04 -4.49
N LEU A 64 3.40 -10.93 -3.72
CA LEU A 64 2.16 -10.25 -4.12
C LEU A 64 2.44 -8.77 -4.41
N ARG A 65 1.93 -8.26 -5.54
CA ARG A 65 2.07 -6.86 -5.96
C ARG A 65 0.72 -6.19 -6.19
N PHE A 66 0.67 -4.88 -6.04
CA PHE A 66 -0.52 -4.05 -6.29
C PHE A 66 -0.31 -3.14 -7.48
N HIS A 67 -1.33 -2.96 -8.31
CA HIS A 67 -1.32 -1.99 -9.41
C HIS A 67 -2.58 -1.13 -9.37
N LEU A 68 -2.46 0.14 -9.76
CA LEU A 68 -3.61 1.03 -9.94
C LEU A 68 -4.46 0.53 -11.12
N THR A 69 -5.78 0.72 -11.02
CA THR A 69 -6.76 0.35 -12.07
C THR A 69 -7.19 1.56 -12.88
#